data_AF-A0A2D6AK14-F1
#
_entry.id   AF-A0A2D6AK14-F1
#
_cell.length_a   1.000
_cell.length_b   1.000
_cell.length_c   1.000
_cell.angle_alpha   90.00
_cell.angle_beta   90.00
_cell.angle_gamma   90.00
#
_symmetry.space_group_name_H-M   'P 1'
#
loop_
_entity.id
_entity.type
_entity.pdbx_description
1 polymer ?
#
loop_
_entity_poly.entity_id
_entity_poly.type
_entity_poly.pdbx_seq_one_letter_code
_entity_poly.pdbx_strand_id
1 'polypeptide(L)'
;MNELQLRRFVRKVIQERLAQTSKKQSLANMLFEQPAEKTEEESVSLVDINAGPDAVLAAASQLDTSILRAGQTDQAGPDDEAFEIVGDTVSANSLEPTQSQIGSEQSLFDQAGDNWGNLDRAIAGGKLASQTGEFPILVYKNKILDGHHRWSQFMATNPGADVAVARLEAPGVKDEEGALGLAHFINFALYGQSPTKDFKGDNVYNMDEEALYDAALGWMSETTPQKLADAGLIDEPTPEAAATHLSSNMANLPAAGTHPRTSMPQSADAGDPHGLTQTPDEVAQGAVNYLEPSDEDVKEGSRSSSTDKVVMERWQRLAGLLKG
;
A
#
# COMPACT_ATOMS: atom_id res chain seq x y z
N MET A 1 1.73 45.59 45.53
CA MET A 1 3.18 45.49 45.78
C MET A 1 3.84 46.71 45.14
N ASN A 2 4.57 47.54 45.88
CA ASN A 2 5.24 48.70 45.30
C ASN A 2 6.56 48.30 44.60
N GLU A 3 7.10 49.19 43.77
CA GLU A 3 8.29 48.90 42.95
C GLU A 3 9.49 48.43 43.79
N LEU A 4 9.64 48.98 45.01
CA LEU A 4 10.71 48.60 45.93
C LEU A 4 10.55 47.14 46.43
N GLN A 5 9.31 46.70 46.67
CA GLN A 5 9.00 45.33 47.05
C GLN A 5 9.22 44.34 45.89
N LEU A 6 8.87 44.73 44.65
CA LEU A 6 9.12 43.91 43.46
C LEU A 6 10.61 43.68 43.22
N ARG A 7 11.44 44.74 43.33
CA ARG A 7 12.90 44.62 43.18
C ARG A 7 13.53 43.72 44.24
N ARG A 8 13.04 43.78 45.49
CA ARG A 8 13.51 42.89 46.57
C ARG A 8 13.12 41.43 46.31
N PHE A 9 11.92 41.19 45.80
CA PHE A 9 11.45 39.85 45.45
C PHE A 9 12.28 39.23 44.31
N VAL A 10 12.47 39.95 43.21
CA VAL A 10 13.28 39.48 42.07
C VAL A 10 14.72 39.18 42.49
N ARG A 11 15.34 40.03 43.31
CA ARG A 11 16.71 39.81 43.79
C ARG A 11 16.82 38.56 44.66
N LYS A 12 15.81 38.29 45.49
CA LYS A 12 15.76 37.08 46.33
C LYS A 12 15.61 35.81 45.48
N VAL A 13 14.72 35.82 44.48
CA VAL A 13 14.52 34.68 43.56
C VAL A 13 15.79 34.36 42.76
N ILE A 14 16.51 35.39 42.28
CA ILE A 14 17.78 35.20 41.56
C ILE A 14 18.85 34.62 42.49
N GLN A 15 18.96 35.11 43.73
CA GLN A 15 19.93 34.58 44.71
C GLN A 15 19.62 33.14 45.10
N GLU A 16 18.34 32.78 45.27
CA GLU A 16 17.92 31.40 45.56
C GLU A 16 18.19 30.46 44.39
N ARG A 17 17.94 30.90 43.14
CA ARG A 17 18.25 30.13 41.93
C ARG A 17 19.76 29.91 41.77
N LEU A 18 20.58 30.94 41.96
CA LEU A 18 22.05 30.83 41.87
C LEU A 18 22.63 29.96 43.00
N ALA A 19 22.07 30.05 44.21
CA ALA A 19 22.45 29.18 45.32
C ALA A 19 22.10 27.71 45.05
N GLN A 20 20.98 27.44 44.37
CA GLN A 20 20.61 26.09 43.92
C GLN A 20 21.49 25.57 42.79
N THR A 21 21.94 26.41 41.86
CA THR A 21 22.84 25.98 40.77
C THR A 21 24.28 25.73 41.23
N SER A 22 24.72 26.36 42.31
CA SER A 22 26.09 26.19 42.83
C SER A 22 26.32 24.94 43.69
N LYS A 23 25.26 24.22 44.05
CA LYS A 23 25.33 22.99 44.87
C LYS A 23 25.01 21.75 44.03
N LYS A 24 25.93 21.37 43.15
CA LYS A 24 26.27 19.98 42.75
C LYS A 24 27.04 20.00 41.43
N GLN A 25 28.36 20.14 41.52
CA GLN A 25 29.32 19.46 40.64
C GLN A 25 30.70 19.78 41.20
N SER A 26 31.32 18.80 41.87
CA SER A 26 32.70 18.94 42.29
C SER A 26 33.58 18.97 41.03
N LEU A 27 34.61 19.81 41.03
CA LEU A 27 35.56 19.94 39.93
C LEU A 27 36.21 18.60 39.52
N ALA A 28 36.21 17.61 40.42
CA ALA A 28 36.70 16.26 40.15
C ALA A 28 35.84 15.49 39.14
N ASN A 29 34.54 15.80 39.00
CA ASN A 29 33.67 15.18 37.98
C ASN A 29 33.81 15.80 36.59
N MET A 30 34.49 16.95 36.45
CA MET A 30 34.78 17.57 35.15
C MET A 30 36.12 17.12 34.56
N LEU A 31 36.98 16.47 35.34
CA LEU A 31 38.37 16.15 34.96
C LEU A 31 38.62 14.66 34.70
N PHE A 32 37.66 13.80 35.04
CA PHE A 32 37.71 12.37 34.72
C PHE A 32 36.46 12.00 33.92
N GLU A 33 36.60 12.01 32.59
CA GLU A 33 35.72 11.23 31.72
C GLU A 33 35.92 9.76 32.09
N GLN A 34 35.06 9.23 32.96
CA GLN A 34 34.77 7.82 32.89
C GLN A 34 34.11 7.58 31.52
N PRO A 35 34.57 6.61 30.72
CA PRO A 35 33.83 6.23 29.53
C PRO A 35 32.44 5.84 30.01
N ALA A 36 31.44 6.63 29.63
CA ALA A 36 30.06 6.27 29.85
C ALA A 36 29.88 4.90 29.19
N GLU A 37 29.54 3.89 29.98
CA GLU A 37 28.84 2.72 29.44
C GLU A 37 27.65 3.30 28.69
N LYS A 38 27.74 3.31 27.36
CA LYS A 38 26.57 3.47 26.51
C LYS A 38 25.69 2.28 26.86
N THR A 39 24.72 2.48 27.74
CA THR A 39 23.49 1.70 27.68
C THR A 39 23.00 1.85 26.25
N GLU A 40 23.02 0.75 25.51
CA GLU A 40 22.31 0.61 24.24
C GLU A 40 20.85 1.00 24.55
N GLU A 41 20.47 2.24 24.27
CA GLU A 41 19.08 2.59 24.12
C GLU A 41 18.63 1.78 22.90
N GLU A 42 17.79 0.77 23.11
CA GLU A 42 17.15 0.03 22.02
C GLU A 42 16.55 1.06 21.06
N SER A 43 17.10 1.14 19.85
CA SER A 43 16.58 2.00 18.79
C SER A 43 15.14 1.56 18.52
N VAL A 44 14.18 2.36 18.96
CA VAL A 44 12.76 2.04 18.78
C VAL A 44 12.44 2.25 17.30
N SER A 45 12.24 1.16 16.57
CA SER A 45 11.69 1.19 15.22
C SER A 45 10.41 2.01 15.19
N LEU A 46 10.34 2.97 14.27
CA LEU A 46 9.22 3.92 14.18
C LEU A 46 7.99 3.30 13.50
N VAL A 47 8.21 2.29 12.65
CA VAL A 47 7.15 1.52 11.98
C VAL A 47 7.62 0.09 11.73
N ASP A 48 6.86 -0.90 12.19
CA ASP A 48 7.02 -2.28 11.73
C ASP A 48 6.02 -2.57 10.61
N ILE A 49 6.51 -2.79 9.39
CA ILE A 49 5.66 -3.13 8.25
C ILE A 49 4.88 -4.44 8.48
N ASN A 50 5.42 -5.38 9.26
CA ASN A 50 4.80 -6.66 9.57
C ASN A 50 3.69 -6.54 10.63
N ALA A 51 3.47 -5.35 11.19
CA ALA A 51 2.29 -5.08 12.02
C ALA A 51 1.00 -4.90 11.19
N GLY A 52 1.11 -4.89 9.85
CA GLY A 52 -0.02 -4.84 8.92
C GLY A 52 -0.34 -3.45 8.37
N PRO A 53 -1.26 -3.37 7.39
CA PRO A 53 -1.56 -2.13 6.66
C PRO A 53 -2.08 -1.01 7.57
N ASP A 54 -2.96 -1.33 8.52
CA ASP A 54 -3.58 -0.34 9.40
C ASP A 54 -2.55 0.30 10.36
N ALA A 55 -1.62 -0.49 10.87
CA ALA A 55 -0.53 -0.01 11.73
C ALA A 55 0.39 0.93 10.94
N VAL A 56 0.75 0.56 9.71
CA VAL A 56 1.57 1.40 8.83
C VAL A 56 0.85 2.69 8.45
N LEU A 57 -0.43 2.63 8.05
CA LEU A 57 -1.24 3.81 7.73
C LEU A 57 -1.30 4.80 8.91
N ALA A 58 -1.47 4.28 10.13
CA ALA A 58 -1.51 5.09 11.34
C ALA A 58 -0.16 5.75 11.67
N ALA A 59 0.95 5.03 11.49
CA ALA A 59 2.28 5.47 11.87
C ALA A 59 2.98 6.31 10.78
N ALA A 60 3.06 5.81 9.54
CA ALA A 60 3.85 6.39 8.47
C ALA A 60 3.37 7.79 8.05
N SER A 61 2.08 8.08 8.20
CA SER A 61 1.52 9.42 7.93
C SER A 61 2.03 10.52 8.87
N GLN A 62 2.64 10.15 10.00
CA GLN A 62 3.21 11.07 10.99
C GLN A 62 4.73 11.21 10.89
N LEU A 63 5.37 10.39 10.05
CA LEU A 63 6.82 10.34 9.95
C LEU A 63 7.34 11.28 8.86
N ASP A 64 8.54 11.79 9.08
CA ASP A 64 9.26 12.47 8.02
C ASP A 64 9.69 11.45 6.97
N THR A 65 9.26 11.67 5.73
CA THR A 65 9.71 10.88 4.56
C THR A 65 11.23 10.78 4.43
N SER A 66 12.01 11.71 5.03
CA SER A 66 13.47 11.61 5.06
C SER A 66 13.98 10.38 5.83
N ILE A 67 13.26 9.95 6.87
CA ILE A 67 13.54 8.74 7.63
C ILE A 67 13.21 7.51 6.78
N LEU A 68 12.03 7.49 6.15
CA LEU A 68 11.58 6.39 5.31
C LEU A 68 12.44 6.20 4.06
N ARG A 69 13.24 7.21 3.68
CA ARG A 69 14.15 7.19 2.53
C ARG A 69 15.62 7.05 2.92
N ALA A 70 15.88 6.56 4.13
CA ALA A 70 17.23 6.44 4.68
C ALA A 70 17.92 5.09 4.38
N GLY A 71 17.39 4.24 3.48
CA GLY A 71 17.90 2.87 3.30
C GLY A 71 19.30 2.77 2.67
N GLN A 72 19.81 3.88 2.10
CA GLN A 72 21.20 3.95 1.66
C GLN A 72 22.17 4.36 2.79
N THR A 73 21.64 4.77 3.93
CA THR A 73 22.41 5.42 5.00
C THR A 73 22.20 4.82 6.38
N ASP A 74 21.30 3.84 6.50
CA ASP A 74 21.06 3.03 7.68
C ASP A 74 22.29 2.12 7.96
N GLN A 75 22.23 1.40 9.08
CA GLN A 75 23.35 0.58 9.54
C GLN A 75 23.53 -0.71 8.73
N ALA A 76 22.45 -1.29 8.21
CA ALA A 76 22.47 -2.54 7.47
C ALA A 76 22.85 -2.34 5.99
N GLY A 77 22.51 -1.16 5.43
CA GLY A 77 22.94 -0.69 4.12
C GLY A 77 22.11 -1.30 2.97
N PRO A 78 22.14 -0.69 1.78
CA PRO A 78 21.04 -0.74 0.78
C PRO A 78 20.61 -2.11 0.24
N ASP A 79 21.37 -3.18 0.48
CA ASP A 79 21.08 -4.51 -0.06
C ASP A 79 20.03 -5.28 0.77
N ASP A 80 19.81 -4.92 2.04
CA ASP A 80 18.85 -5.62 2.91
C ASP A 80 17.40 -5.13 2.69
N GLU A 81 17.25 -3.90 2.21
CA GLU A 81 15.99 -3.23 1.93
C GLU A 81 15.68 -3.09 0.43
N ALA A 82 16.44 -3.77 -0.41
CA ALA A 82 16.07 -3.96 -1.80
C ALA A 82 14.96 -5.00 -1.90
N PHE A 83 13.84 -4.66 -2.56
CA PHE A 83 12.84 -5.63 -2.98
C PHE A 83 12.60 -5.56 -4.49
N GLU A 84 12.00 -6.61 -5.03
CA GLU A 84 11.67 -6.72 -6.45
C GLU A 84 10.19 -7.00 -6.66
N ILE A 85 9.65 -6.48 -7.77
CA ILE A 85 8.37 -6.90 -8.33
C ILE A 85 8.66 -7.68 -9.62
N VAL A 86 8.46 -9.00 -9.54
CA VAL A 86 8.75 -9.93 -10.62
C VAL A 86 7.48 -10.25 -11.40
N GLY A 87 7.54 -10.17 -12.73
CA GLY A 87 6.43 -10.59 -13.58
C GLY A 87 6.31 -12.11 -13.65
N ASP A 88 5.09 -12.63 -13.49
CA ASP A 88 4.81 -14.07 -13.50
C ASP A 88 3.41 -14.34 -14.10
N THR A 89 3.05 -15.61 -14.29
CA THR A 89 1.73 -16.05 -14.78
C THR A 89 1.23 -17.24 -13.96
N VAL A 90 -0.01 -17.13 -13.47
CA VAL A 90 -0.64 -18.17 -12.62
C VAL A 90 -2.11 -18.34 -13.01
N SER A 91 -2.72 -19.47 -12.66
CA SER A 91 -4.17 -19.65 -12.84
C SER A 91 -4.95 -18.71 -11.91
N ALA A 92 -6.01 -18.06 -12.39
CA ALA A 92 -6.82 -17.12 -11.60
C ALA A 92 -7.36 -17.74 -10.30
N ASN A 93 -7.82 -19.00 -10.37
CA ASN A 93 -8.34 -19.74 -9.20
C ASN A 93 -7.26 -20.17 -8.18
N SER A 94 -5.98 -19.94 -8.46
CA SER A 94 -4.90 -20.21 -7.50
C SER A 94 -4.67 -19.05 -6.53
N LEU A 95 -5.23 -17.88 -6.83
CA LEU A 95 -5.07 -16.66 -6.05
C LEU A 95 -6.11 -16.56 -4.93
N GLU A 96 -5.70 -15.97 -3.82
CA GLU A 96 -6.52 -15.76 -2.64
C GLU A 96 -6.66 -14.26 -2.34
N PRO A 97 -7.89 -13.76 -2.14
CA PRO A 97 -8.13 -12.34 -1.87
C PRO A 97 -7.73 -11.98 -0.44
N THR A 98 -7.05 -10.85 -0.27
CA THR A 98 -6.85 -10.22 1.05
C THR A 98 -7.97 -9.27 1.45
N GLN A 99 -8.74 -8.78 0.47
CA GLN A 99 -9.85 -7.86 0.69
C GLN A 99 -11.13 -8.62 1.06
N SER A 100 -11.87 -8.13 2.05
CA SER A 100 -13.14 -8.67 2.55
C SER A 100 -14.35 -8.29 1.69
N GLN A 101 -14.17 -7.38 0.75
CA GLN A 101 -15.23 -6.79 -0.06
C GLN A 101 -14.82 -6.74 -1.52
N ILE A 102 -15.68 -7.19 -2.43
CA ILE A 102 -15.48 -7.05 -3.87
C ILE A 102 -16.80 -6.57 -4.47
N GLY A 103 -16.74 -5.51 -5.27
CA GLY A 103 -17.95 -4.89 -5.83
C GLY A 103 -18.50 -5.74 -6.97
N SER A 104 -19.80 -6.06 -6.92
CA SER A 104 -20.49 -6.81 -7.97
C SER A 104 -20.47 -6.05 -9.31
N GLU A 105 -20.59 -4.72 -9.29
CA GLU A 105 -20.53 -3.90 -10.49
C GLU A 105 -19.16 -4.01 -11.20
N GLN A 106 -18.05 -3.87 -10.47
CA GLN A 106 -16.71 -3.94 -11.09
C GLN A 106 -16.21 -5.37 -11.30
N SER A 107 -17.08 -6.36 -11.12
CA SER A 107 -16.78 -7.78 -11.29
C SER A 107 -17.77 -8.37 -12.29
N LEU A 108 -18.98 -8.67 -11.82
CA LEU A 108 -19.99 -9.37 -12.58
C LEU A 108 -20.61 -8.51 -13.68
N PHE A 109 -20.97 -7.25 -13.40
CA PHE A 109 -21.55 -6.35 -14.41
C PHE A 109 -20.57 -6.10 -15.56
N ASP A 110 -19.28 -5.91 -15.26
CA ASP A 110 -18.26 -5.72 -16.28
C ASP A 110 -18.18 -6.90 -17.27
N GLN A 111 -18.37 -8.13 -16.78
CA GLN A 111 -18.35 -9.33 -17.62
C GLN A 111 -19.68 -9.58 -18.31
N ALA A 112 -20.80 -9.53 -17.58
CA ALA A 112 -22.13 -9.72 -18.12
C ALA A 112 -22.47 -8.67 -19.19
N GLY A 113 -22.07 -7.42 -18.96
CA GLY A 113 -22.30 -6.29 -19.86
C GLY A 113 -21.29 -6.15 -20.99
N ASP A 114 -20.30 -7.04 -21.11
CA ASP A 114 -19.23 -6.96 -22.13
C ASP A 114 -18.54 -5.58 -22.17
N ASN A 115 -18.29 -5.01 -20.98
CA ASN A 115 -17.80 -3.65 -20.87
C ASN A 115 -16.29 -3.58 -21.16
N TRP A 116 -15.89 -2.60 -21.97
CA TRP A 116 -14.48 -2.26 -22.27
C TRP A 116 -13.63 -3.39 -22.87
N GLY A 117 -14.26 -4.45 -23.38
CA GLY A 117 -13.59 -5.64 -23.93
C GLY A 117 -12.85 -6.45 -22.86
N ASN A 118 -13.23 -6.33 -21.58
CA ASN A 118 -12.64 -7.15 -20.52
C ASN A 118 -13.16 -8.58 -20.55
N LEU A 119 -14.36 -8.85 -21.10
CA LEU A 119 -14.86 -10.21 -21.29
C LEU A 119 -13.92 -11.04 -22.18
N ASP A 120 -13.53 -10.51 -23.35
CA ASP A 120 -12.62 -11.21 -24.27
C ASP A 120 -11.26 -11.48 -23.62
N ARG A 121 -10.76 -10.53 -22.82
CA ARG A 121 -9.49 -10.69 -22.07
C ARG A 121 -9.64 -11.70 -20.93
N ALA A 122 -10.76 -11.70 -20.22
CA ALA A 122 -11.02 -12.64 -19.13
C ALA A 122 -11.16 -14.08 -19.65
N ILE A 123 -11.77 -14.26 -20.84
CA ILE A 123 -11.81 -15.53 -21.55
C ILE A 123 -10.38 -16.00 -21.88
N ALA A 124 -9.56 -15.13 -22.47
CA ALA A 124 -8.24 -15.46 -22.98
C ALA A 124 -7.15 -15.62 -21.89
N GLY A 125 -7.29 -14.93 -20.77
CA GLY A 125 -6.23 -14.76 -19.77
C GLY A 125 -5.33 -13.54 -20.02
N GLY A 126 -4.27 -13.41 -19.23
CA GLY A 126 -3.30 -12.32 -19.29
C GLY A 126 -3.65 -11.15 -18.37
N LYS A 127 -3.72 -9.93 -18.92
CA LYS A 127 -4.00 -8.69 -18.17
C LYS A 127 -5.39 -8.17 -18.51
N LEU A 128 -6.04 -7.53 -17.54
CA LEU A 128 -7.26 -6.76 -17.80
C LEU A 128 -6.96 -5.27 -17.93
N ALA A 129 -7.79 -4.60 -18.71
CA ALA A 129 -7.71 -3.18 -18.94
C ALA A 129 -8.49 -2.39 -17.88
N SER A 130 -7.99 -1.22 -17.55
CA SER A 130 -8.69 -0.14 -16.86
C SER A 130 -8.62 1.14 -17.72
N GLN A 131 -9.22 2.23 -17.25
CA GLN A 131 -9.12 3.54 -17.91
C GLN A 131 -7.67 4.02 -18.09
N THR A 132 -6.74 3.53 -17.25
CA THR A 132 -5.35 3.98 -17.22
C THR A 132 -4.37 3.02 -17.89
N GLY A 133 -4.84 1.89 -18.44
CA GLY A 133 -4.00 0.91 -19.13
C GLY A 133 -4.30 -0.54 -18.75
N GLU A 134 -3.43 -1.45 -19.17
CA GLU A 134 -3.52 -2.89 -18.86
C GLU A 134 -2.54 -3.26 -17.74
N PHE A 135 -3.06 -3.80 -16.65
CA PHE A 135 -2.27 -4.04 -15.43
C PHE A 135 -2.34 -5.51 -15.00
N PRO A 136 -1.21 -6.09 -14.56
CA PRO A 136 -1.24 -7.37 -13.85
C PRO A 136 -1.94 -7.23 -12.48
N ILE A 137 -2.18 -8.36 -11.82
CA ILE A 137 -2.62 -8.41 -10.43
C ILE A 137 -1.37 -8.38 -9.53
N LEU A 138 -1.32 -7.49 -8.55
CA LEU A 138 -0.21 -7.42 -7.60
C LEU A 138 -0.42 -8.48 -6.53
N VAL A 139 0.58 -9.34 -6.30
CA VAL A 139 0.49 -10.47 -5.38
C VAL A 139 1.71 -10.58 -4.46
N TYR A 140 1.52 -11.14 -3.28
CA TYR A 140 2.59 -11.70 -2.45
C TYR A 140 2.28 -13.18 -2.24
N LYS A 141 3.19 -14.07 -2.68
CA LYS A 141 2.89 -15.50 -2.82
C LYS A 141 1.60 -15.68 -3.65
N ASN A 142 0.56 -16.32 -3.13
CA ASN A 142 -0.74 -16.44 -3.79
C ASN A 142 -1.78 -15.41 -3.29
N LYS A 143 -1.41 -14.50 -2.40
CA LYS A 143 -2.30 -13.49 -1.82
C LYS A 143 -2.33 -12.25 -2.70
N ILE A 144 -3.53 -11.77 -3.04
CA ILE A 144 -3.73 -10.57 -3.86
C ILE A 144 -3.54 -9.33 -2.98
N LEU A 145 -2.64 -8.42 -3.34
CA LEU A 145 -2.45 -7.15 -2.63
C LEU A 145 -3.22 -5.99 -3.29
N ASP A 146 -3.27 -5.98 -4.63
CA ASP A 146 -4.10 -5.06 -5.42
C ASP A 146 -4.58 -5.74 -6.71
N GLY A 147 -5.72 -5.30 -7.22
CA GLY A 147 -6.36 -5.84 -8.41
C GLY A 147 -7.48 -6.85 -8.13
N HIS A 148 -8.08 -6.86 -6.94
CA HIS A 148 -9.18 -7.78 -6.59
C HIS A 148 -10.36 -7.71 -7.56
N HIS A 149 -10.67 -6.53 -8.11
CA HIS A 149 -11.70 -6.37 -9.15
C HIS A 149 -11.30 -6.99 -10.49
N ARG A 150 -10.01 -6.91 -10.86
CA ARG A 150 -9.51 -7.56 -12.08
C ARG A 150 -9.53 -9.08 -11.91
N TRP A 151 -9.08 -9.54 -10.75
CA TRP A 151 -9.12 -10.95 -10.39
C TRP A 151 -10.55 -11.51 -10.40
N SER A 152 -11.51 -10.82 -9.77
CA SER A 152 -12.91 -11.29 -9.72
C SER A 152 -13.58 -11.32 -11.09
N GLN A 153 -13.15 -10.50 -12.05
CA GLN A 153 -13.59 -10.60 -13.46
C GLN A 153 -13.11 -11.90 -14.11
N PHE A 154 -11.86 -12.32 -13.87
CA PHE A 154 -11.41 -13.65 -14.30
C PHE A 154 -12.18 -14.75 -13.60
N MET A 155 -12.41 -14.63 -12.29
CA MET A 155 -13.18 -15.62 -11.54
C MET A 155 -14.62 -15.72 -12.04
N ALA A 156 -15.29 -14.64 -12.41
CA ALA A 156 -16.64 -14.71 -12.98
C ALA A 156 -16.65 -15.46 -14.31
N THR A 157 -15.68 -15.19 -15.19
CA THR A 157 -15.70 -15.64 -16.58
C THR A 157 -14.97 -16.98 -16.80
N ASN A 158 -13.71 -17.09 -16.38
CA ASN A 158 -12.87 -18.26 -16.59
C ASN A 158 -11.87 -18.41 -15.43
N PRO A 159 -12.28 -19.05 -14.30
CA PRO A 159 -11.41 -19.27 -13.15
C PRO A 159 -10.09 -20.01 -13.46
N GLY A 160 -10.05 -20.77 -14.56
CA GLY A 160 -8.87 -21.50 -15.01
C GLY A 160 -7.96 -20.73 -15.96
N ALA A 161 -8.27 -19.47 -16.27
CA ALA A 161 -7.43 -18.65 -17.14
C ALA A 161 -6.07 -18.37 -16.50
N ASP A 162 -5.02 -18.44 -17.31
CA ASP A 162 -3.68 -17.99 -16.93
C ASP A 162 -3.66 -16.45 -16.90
N VAL A 163 -3.42 -15.87 -15.73
CA VAL A 163 -3.42 -14.42 -15.49
C VAL A 163 -2.02 -13.90 -15.21
N ALA A 164 -1.72 -12.71 -15.72
CA ALA A 164 -0.46 -12.03 -15.46
C ALA A 164 -0.46 -11.44 -14.05
N VAL A 165 0.58 -11.74 -13.28
CA VAL A 165 0.77 -11.20 -11.93
C VAL A 165 2.09 -10.44 -11.83
N ALA A 166 2.10 -9.45 -10.94
CA ALA A 166 3.28 -8.75 -10.47
C ALA A 166 3.53 -9.23 -9.05
N ARG A 167 4.58 -10.02 -8.84
CA ARG A 167 4.88 -10.68 -7.57
C ARG A 167 5.84 -9.82 -6.76
N LEU A 168 5.40 -9.37 -5.59
CA LEU A 168 6.24 -8.69 -4.62
C LEU A 168 7.15 -9.70 -3.92
N GLU A 169 8.45 -9.54 -4.07
CA GLU A 169 9.50 -10.31 -3.42
C GLU A 169 10.37 -9.37 -2.58
N ALA A 170 10.15 -9.37 -1.27
CA ALA A 170 10.79 -8.45 -0.35
C ALA A 170 11.40 -9.20 0.84
N PRO A 171 12.71 -9.08 1.10
CA PRO A 171 13.33 -9.53 2.34
C PRO A 171 12.62 -8.93 3.56
N GLY A 172 12.54 -9.71 4.65
CA GLY A 172 11.95 -9.26 5.93
C GLY A 172 10.42 -9.15 5.97
N VAL A 173 9.72 -9.30 4.83
CA VAL A 173 8.25 -9.43 4.78
C VAL A 173 7.84 -10.85 5.12
N LYS A 174 7.09 -11.02 6.23
CA LYS A 174 6.75 -12.34 6.79
C LYS A 174 5.53 -12.97 6.12
N ASP A 175 4.51 -12.18 5.84
CA ASP A 175 3.18 -12.58 5.39
C ASP A 175 2.47 -11.48 4.57
N GLU A 176 1.21 -11.70 4.21
CA GLU A 176 0.40 -10.74 3.46
C GLU A 176 0.14 -9.43 4.21
N GLU A 177 0.12 -9.45 5.55
CA GLU A 177 -0.02 -8.26 6.38
C GLU A 177 1.20 -7.37 6.19
N GLY A 178 2.39 -7.96 6.32
CA GLY A 178 3.66 -7.30 6.03
C GLY A 178 3.74 -6.77 4.61
N ALA A 179 3.24 -7.51 3.63
CA ALA A 179 3.25 -7.10 2.22
C ALA A 179 2.33 -5.90 1.94
N LEU A 180 1.13 -5.89 2.52
CA LEU A 180 0.22 -4.73 2.45
C LEU A 180 0.81 -3.52 3.19
N GLY A 181 1.38 -3.75 4.38
CA GLY A 181 2.12 -2.74 5.12
C GLY A 181 3.26 -2.12 4.30
N LEU A 182 4.06 -2.94 3.65
CA LEU A 182 5.14 -2.50 2.77
C LEU A 182 4.62 -1.66 1.60
N ALA A 183 3.54 -2.08 0.93
CA ALA A 183 2.93 -1.31 -0.16
C ALA A 183 2.50 0.11 0.28
N HIS A 184 1.90 0.24 1.47
CA HIS A 184 1.61 1.53 2.07
C HIS A 184 2.87 2.33 2.39
N PHE A 185 3.88 1.66 2.96
CA PHE A 185 5.14 2.27 3.35
C PHE A 185 5.85 2.91 2.14
N ILE A 186 5.96 2.17 1.03
CA ILE A 186 6.57 2.65 -0.22
C ILE A 186 5.83 3.87 -0.75
N ASN A 187 4.50 3.83 -0.73
CA ASN A 187 3.69 4.96 -1.20
C ASN A 187 3.97 6.24 -0.39
N PHE A 188 4.07 6.11 0.94
CA PHE A 188 4.46 7.24 1.79
C PHE A 188 5.90 7.69 1.53
N ALA A 189 6.87 6.78 1.48
CA ALA A 189 8.28 7.10 1.30
C ALA A 189 8.55 7.83 -0.02
N LEU A 190 7.96 7.34 -1.12
CA LEU A 190 8.24 7.87 -2.46
C LEU A 190 7.33 9.04 -2.83
N TYR A 191 6.04 8.97 -2.47
CA TYR A 191 5.03 9.90 -2.96
C TYR A 191 4.40 10.77 -1.88
N GLY A 192 4.77 10.56 -0.61
CA GLY A 192 4.33 11.37 0.53
C GLY A 192 2.89 11.10 0.98
N GLN A 193 2.23 10.10 0.42
CA GLN A 193 0.85 9.73 0.75
C GLN A 193 0.60 8.27 0.37
N SER A 194 -0.34 7.61 1.07
CA SER A 194 -0.90 6.35 0.63
C SER A 194 -2.43 6.40 0.65
N PRO A 195 -3.07 6.83 -0.45
CA PRO A 195 -4.52 6.89 -0.51
C PRO A 195 -5.15 5.50 -0.41
N THR A 196 -6.34 5.47 0.16
CA THR A 196 -7.25 4.32 0.21
C THR A 196 -8.64 4.75 -0.25
N LYS A 197 -9.56 3.81 -0.46
CA LYS A 197 -10.91 4.12 -0.94
C LYS A 197 -11.98 3.38 -0.14
N ASP A 198 -13.11 4.05 0.04
CA ASP A 198 -14.33 3.42 0.53
C ASP A 198 -14.86 2.40 -0.47
N PHE A 199 -15.42 1.32 0.07
CA PHE A 199 -16.18 0.35 -0.71
C PHE A 199 -17.48 0.98 -1.25
N LYS A 200 -17.87 0.60 -2.47
CA LYS A 200 -19.08 1.06 -3.15
C LYS A 200 -19.77 -0.10 -3.85
N GLY A 201 -21.10 -0.06 -3.87
CA GLY A 201 -21.93 -1.08 -4.51
C GLY A 201 -22.23 -2.27 -3.58
N ASP A 202 -22.74 -3.35 -4.17
CA ASP A 202 -23.02 -4.58 -3.46
C ASP A 202 -21.78 -5.47 -3.37
N ASN A 203 -21.58 -6.08 -2.21
CA ASN A 203 -20.47 -7.00 -1.99
C ASN A 203 -20.84 -8.40 -2.49
N VAL A 204 -20.08 -8.94 -3.43
CA VAL A 204 -20.32 -10.28 -4.00
C VAL A 204 -20.36 -11.37 -2.93
N TYR A 205 -19.59 -11.25 -1.85
CA TYR A 205 -19.59 -12.21 -0.75
C TYR A 205 -20.87 -12.22 0.08
N ASN A 206 -21.72 -11.21 -0.05
CA ASN A 206 -23.01 -11.12 0.62
C ASN A 206 -24.19 -11.51 -0.28
N MET A 207 -23.91 -11.90 -1.53
CA MET A 207 -24.92 -12.32 -2.49
C MET A 207 -24.93 -13.84 -2.57
N ASP A 208 -26.12 -14.45 -2.54
CA ASP A 208 -26.25 -15.85 -2.88
C ASP A 208 -26.24 -16.04 -4.41
N GLU A 209 -26.18 -17.30 -4.84
CA GLU A 209 -26.10 -17.63 -6.27
C GLU A 209 -27.32 -17.15 -7.06
N GLU A 210 -28.51 -17.12 -6.45
CA GLU A 210 -29.74 -16.62 -7.07
C GLU A 210 -29.65 -15.11 -7.30
N ALA A 211 -29.21 -14.33 -6.30
CA ALA A 211 -28.98 -12.90 -6.44
C ALA A 211 -27.89 -12.58 -7.48
N LEU A 212 -26.83 -13.39 -7.54
CA LEU A 212 -25.78 -13.26 -8.56
C LEU A 212 -26.32 -13.58 -9.96
N TYR A 213 -27.15 -14.61 -10.10
CA TYR A 213 -27.79 -14.97 -11.36
C TYR A 213 -28.71 -13.85 -11.87
N ASP A 214 -29.59 -13.35 -11.02
CA ASP A 214 -30.52 -12.26 -11.37
C ASP A 214 -29.76 -10.99 -11.77
N ALA A 215 -28.69 -10.66 -11.06
CA ALA A 215 -27.82 -9.54 -11.40
C ALA A 215 -27.14 -9.74 -12.75
N ALA A 216 -26.54 -10.91 -13.00
CA ALA A 216 -25.90 -11.23 -14.27
C ALA A 216 -26.89 -11.15 -15.44
N LEU A 217 -28.08 -11.73 -15.29
CA LEU A 217 -29.12 -11.73 -16.31
C LEU A 217 -29.64 -10.32 -16.60
N GLY A 218 -29.87 -9.51 -15.56
CA GLY A 218 -30.32 -8.13 -15.69
C GLY A 218 -29.30 -7.19 -16.36
N TRP A 219 -28.03 -7.57 -16.36
CA TRP A 219 -26.93 -6.80 -16.94
C TRP A 219 -26.40 -7.36 -18.27
N MET A 220 -26.96 -8.49 -18.72
CA MET A 220 -26.44 -9.24 -19.85
C MET A 220 -26.47 -8.42 -21.14
N SER A 221 -25.30 -8.21 -21.75
CA SER A 221 -25.18 -7.72 -23.12
C SER A 221 -25.60 -8.81 -24.11
N GLU A 222 -26.18 -8.42 -25.24
CA GLU A 222 -26.53 -9.34 -26.34
C GLU A 222 -25.31 -10.11 -26.89
N THR A 223 -24.10 -9.57 -26.73
CA THR A 223 -22.84 -10.18 -27.22
C THR A 223 -22.26 -11.24 -26.28
N THR A 224 -22.54 -11.15 -24.99
CA THR A 224 -21.90 -11.97 -23.96
C THR A 224 -22.16 -13.47 -24.14
N PRO A 225 -23.40 -13.95 -24.37
CA PRO A 225 -23.65 -15.38 -24.52
C PRO A 225 -22.88 -16.01 -25.69
N GLN A 226 -22.85 -15.33 -26.84
CA GLN A 226 -22.14 -15.86 -28.01
C GLN A 226 -20.63 -15.97 -27.75
N LYS A 227 -20.03 -14.96 -27.10
CA LYS A 227 -18.60 -14.97 -26.76
C LYS A 227 -18.23 -16.12 -25.81
N LEU A 228 -19.06 -16.37 -24.79
CA LEU A 228 -18.86 -17.48 -23.86
C LEU A 228 -19.02 -18.84 -24.57
N ALA A 229 -20.00 -18.97 -25.46
CA ALA A 229 -20.21 -20.19 -26.24
C ALA A 229 -19.07 -20.45 -27.23
N ASP A 230 -18.59 -19.42 -27.93
CA ASP A 230 -17.44 -19.51 -28.85
C ASP A 230 -16.15 -19.92 -28.12
N ALA A 231 -16.03 -19.53 -26.85
CA ALA A 231 -14.93 -19.94 -25.98
C ALA A 231 -15.10 -21.35 -25.39
N GLY A 232 -16.25 -22.01 -25.60
CA GLY A 232 -16.55 -23.32 -25.02
C GLY A 232 -16.79 -23.28 -23.50
N LEU A 233 -17.12 -22.12 -22.94
CA LEU A 233 -17.43 -21.96 -21.53
C LEU A 233 -18.91 -22.28 -21.21
N ILE A 234 -19.78 -22.18 -22.21
CA ILE A 234 -21.18 -22.61 -22.14
C ILE A 234 -21.55 -23.37 -23.41
N ASP A 235 -22.55 -24.26 -23.33
CA ASP A 235 -22.99 -25.08 -24.47
C ASP A 235 -23.93 -24.32 -25.42
N GLU A 236 -24.79 -23.45 -24.88
CA GLU A 236 -25.82 -22.73 -25.63
C GLU A 236 -25.64 -21.21 -25.47
N PRO A 237 -25.66 -20.43 -26.57
CA PRO A 237 -25.46 -18.98 -26.53
C PRO A 237 -26.72 -18.23 -26.09
N THR A 238 -27.24 -18.53 -24.89
CA THR A 238 -28.42 -17.85 -24.31
C THR A 238 -28.05 -16.99 -23.10
N PRO A 239 -28.80 -15.89 -22.84
CA PRO A 239 -28.61 -15.07 -21.64
C PRO A 239 -28.66 -15.87 -20.34
N GLU A 240 -29.56 -16.86 -20.25
CA GLU A 240 -29.72 -17.69 -19.05
C GLU A 240 -28.50 -18.60 -18.84
N ALA A 241 -27.98 -19.24 -19.90
CA ALA A 241 -26.79 -20.09 -19.80
C ALA A 241 -25.55 -19.26 -19.40
N ALA A 242 -25.40 -18.07 -19.99
CA ALA A 242 -24.36 -17.12 -19.62
C ALA A 242 -24.49 -16.65 -18.16
N ALA A 243 -25.70 -16.28 -17.73
CA ALA A 243 -25.96 -15.85 -16.36
C ALA A 243 -25.66 -16.95 -15.35
N THR A 244 -26.10 -18.19 -15.60
CA THR A 244 -25.77 -19.36 -14.77
C THR A 244 -24.26 -19.57 -14.67
N HIS A 245 -23.54 -19.52 -15.79
CA HIS A 245 -22.09 -19.68 -15.80
C HIS A 245 -21.39 -18.64 -14.92
N LEU A 246 -21.69 -17.35 -15.14
CA LEU A 246 -21.07 -16.26 -14.40
C LEU A 246 -21.44 -16.31 -12.90
N SER A 247 -22.70 -16.58 -12.56
CA SER A 247 -23.16 -16.63 -11.17
C SER A 247 -22.61 -17.83 -10.42
N SER A 248 -22.60 -19.02 -11.02
CA SER A 248 -22.05 -20.22 -10.39
C SER A 248 -20.56 -20.07 -10.14
N ASN A 249 -19.80 -19.46 -11.05
CA ASN A 249 -18.38 -19.21 -10.79
C ASN A 249 -18.17 -18.23 -9.63
N MET A 250 -18.96 -17.15 -9.57
CA MET A 250 -18.89 -16.17 -8.49
C MET A 250 -19.33 -16.73 -7.13
N ALA A 251 -20.32 -17.62 -7.11
CA ALA A 251 -20.75 -18.31 -5.88
C ALA A 251 -19.67 -19.26 -5.33
N ASN A 252 -18.73 -19.69 -6.19
CA ASN A 252 -17.61 -20.56 -5.85
C ASN A 252 -16.29 -19.81 -5.59
N LEU A 253 -16.33 -18.49 -5.35
CA LEU A 253 -15.15 -17.74 -4.94
C LEU A 253 -14.54 -18.34 -3.66
N PRO A 254 -13.20 -18.27 -3.49
CA PRO A 254 -12.58 -18.57 -2.21
C PRO A 254 -13.12 -17.65 -1.11
N ALA A 255 -12.91 -18.05 0.16
CA ALA A 255 -13.32 -17.23 1.29
C ALA A 255 -12.79 -15.80 1.16
N ALA A 256 -13.62 -14.83 1.54
CA ALA A 256 -13.23 -13.42 1.57
C ALA A 256 -11.99 -13.22 2.44
N GLY A 257 -11.17 -12.24 2.06
CA GLY A 257 -10.08 -11.79 2.92
C GLY A 257 -10.59 -11.05 4.15
N THR A 258 -9.66 -10.56 4.96
CA THR A 258 -9.96 -9.90 6.24
C THR A 258 -10.00 -8.37 6.12
N HIS A 259 -9.37 -7.79 5.09
CA HIS A 259 -9.14 -6.35 5.03
C HIS A 259 -10.25 -5.58 4.33
N PRO A 260 -10.78 -4.50 4.91
CA PRO A 260 -11.70 -3.63 4.20
C PRO A 260 -10.98 -2.89 3.07
N ARG A 261 -11.75 -2.35 2.12
CA ARG A 261 -11.17 -1.54 1.02
C ARG A 261 -10.36 -0.33 1.52
N THR A 262 -10.71 0.19 2.69
CA THR A 262 -10.02 1.32 3.33
C THR A 262 -8.62 0.97 3.83
N SER A 263 -8.24 -0.30 3.85
CA SER A 263 -6.90 -0.79 4.21
C SER A 263 -6.12 -1.28 2.98
N MET A 264 -6.66 -1.10 1.76
CA MET A 264 -5.98 -1.48 0.52
C MET A 264 -5.22 -0.28 -0.06
N PRO A 265 -3.95 -0.45 -0.49
CA PRO A 265 -3.18 0.62 -1.11
C PRO A 265 -3.76 1.01 -2.48
N GLN A 266 -3.66 2.29 -2.85
CA GLN A 266 -4.02 2.80 -4.18
C GLN A 266 -2.80 3.49 -4.81
N SER A 267 -1.76 2.72 -5.14
CA SER A 267 -0.44 3.27 -5.52
C SER A 267 -0.47 4.19 -6.74
N ALA A 268 -1.32 3.91 -7.73
CA ALA A 268 -1.53 4.81 -8.86
C ALA A 268 -2.06 6.20 -8.45
N ASP A 269 -2.98 6.24 -7.47
CA ASP A 269 -3.49 7.50 -6.93
C ASP A 269 -2.48 8.18 -5.99
N ALA A 270 -1.53 7.41 -5.42
CA ALA A 270 -0.43 7.95 -4.65
C ALA A 270 0.52 8.78 -5.53
N GLY A 271 0.70 8.37 -6.79
CA GLY A 271 1.57 8.99 -7.77
C GLY A 271 2.48 8.01 -8.52
N ASP A 272 2.37 6.70 -8.25
CA ASP A 272 3.15 5.69 -8.95
C ASP A 272 2.64 5.49 -10.39
N PRO A 273 3.48 5.75 -11.41
CA PRO A 273 3.08 5.57 -12.82
C PRO A 273 2.75 4.11 -13.18
N HIS A 274 3.22 3.13 -12.39
CA HIS A 274 3.02 1.71 -12.61
C HIS A 274 2.07 1.07 -11.58
N GLY A 275 1.60 1.82 -10.58
CA GLY A 275 0.72 1.30 -9.53
C GLY A 275 1.29 0.08 -8.79
N LEU A 276 2.59 0.08 -8.50
CA LEU A 276 3.36 -1.03 -7.93
C LEU A 276 3.26 -2.33 -8.73
N THR A 277 3.09 -2.24 -10.05
CA THR A 277 3.22 -3.40 -10.94
C THR A 277 4.63 -3.58 -11.49
N GLN A 278 5.55 -2.67 -11.12
CA GLN A 278 6.98 -2.69 -11.40
C GLN A 278 7.72 -2.14 -10.18
N THR A 279 8.94 -2.60 -9.94
CA THR A 279 9.79 -2.06 -8.87
C THR A 279 10.11 -0.60 -9.17
N PRO A 280 9.80 0.36 -8.27
CA PRO A 280 10.29 1.73 -8.42
C PRO A 280 11.81 1.77 -8.44
N ASP A 281 12.41 2.59 -9.33
CA ASP A 281 13.87 2.65 -9.50
C ASP A 281 14.61 2.99 -8.19
N GLU A 282 14.03 3.85 -7.34
CA GLU A 282 14.60 4.20 -6.04
C GLU A 282 14.60 3.03 -5.06
N VAL A 283 13.54 2.23 -5.06
CA VAL A 283 13.47 1.01 -4.24
C VAL A 283 14.52 0.01 -4.71
N ALA A 284 14.64 -0.19 -6.02
CA ALA A 284 15.62 -1.12 -6.59
C ALA A 284 17.07 -0.76 -6.23
N GLN A 285 17.31 0.49 -5.82
CA GLN A 285 18.59 1.02 -5.36
C GLN A 285 18.74 1.05 -3.82
N GLY A 286 17.82 0.40 -3.09
CA GLY A 286 17.82 0.35 -1.63
C GLY A 286 17.56 1.70 -0.97
N ALA A 287 16.83 2.62 -1.63
CA ALA A 287 16.65 3.97 -1.11
C ALA A 287 15.56 4.07 -0.03
N VAL A 288 14.78 3.01 0.22
CA VAL A 288 13.65 3.03 1.15
C VAL A 288 14.00 2.19 2.37
N ASN A 289 14.00 2.82 3.55
CA ASN A 289 14.26 2.14 4.81
C ASN A 289 12.97 1.57 5.38
N TYR A 290 12.66 0.32 5.10
CA TYR A 290 11.45 -0.35 5.58
C TYR A 290 11.73 -1.42 6.63
N LEU A 291 13.00 -1.79 6.86
CA LEU A 291 13.42 -2.72 7.89
C LEU A 291 13.88 -1.94 9.12
N GLU A 292 12.93 -1.65 10.01
CA GLU A 292 13.17 -0.96 11.27
C GLU A 292 13.65 0.51 11.14
N PRO A 293 12.92 1.37 10.41
CA PRO A 293 13.30 2.77 10.23
C PRO A 293 13.43 3.53 11.56
N SER A 294 14.52 4.29 11.69
CA SER A 294 14.86 5.05 12.88
C SER A 294 15.33 6.48 12.58
N ASP A 295 15.22 7.37 13.57
CA ASP A 295 15.72 8.74 13.46
C ASP A 295 17.25 8.84 13.28
N GLU A 296 17.97 7.79 13.67
CA GLU A 296 19.44 7.72 13.60
C GLU A 296 19.94 7.44 12.18
N ASP A 297 19.11 6.85 11.32
CA ASP A 297 19.43 6.52 9.94
C ASP A 297 19.59 7.78 9.07
N VAL A 298 19.01 8.90 9.52
CA VAL A 298 19.10 10.19 8.82
C VAL A 298 20.37 10.93 9.22
N LYS A 299 21.34 11.00 8.29
CA LYS A 299 22.59 11.78 8.48
C LYS A 299 22.29 13.25 8.84
N GLU A 300 23.05 13.83 9.79
CA GLU A 300 22.82 15.20 10.31
C GLU A 300 22.81 16.31 9.23
N GLY A 301 23.35 16.06 8.03
CA GLY A 301 23.32 16.99 6.88
C GLY A 301 22.13 16.83 5.92
N SER A 302 21.38 15.72 5.99
CA SER A 302 20.22 15.43 5.12
C SER A 302 18.88 15.87 5.71
N ARG A 303 18.83 16.30 6.98
CA ARG A 303 17.67 16.95 7.61
C ARG A 303 17.31 18.33 7.04
N SER A 304 17.93 18.74 5.93
CA SER A 304 17.50 19.89 5.12
C SER A 304 16.15 19.61 4.46
N SER A 305 15.08 19.75 5.26
CA SER A 305 13.65 19.81 4.91
C SER A 305 13.29 19.16 3.57
N SER A 306 13.08 17.84 3.60
CA SER A 306 12.34 17.07 2.59
C SER A 306 11.03 17.76 2.20
N THR A 307 10.38 18.40 3.19
CA THR A 307 9.21 19.24 3.02
C THR A 307 9.46 20.39 2.05
N ASP A 308 10.62 21.07 2.10
CA ASP A 308 10.91 22.18 1.19
C ASP A 308 11.21 21.67 -0.22
N LYS A 309 11.84 20.51 -0.40
CA LYS A 309 12.09 19.97 -1.75
C LYS A 309 10.81 19.50 -2.44
N VAL A 310 9.96 18.73 -1.75
CA VAL A 310 8.68 18.26 -2.32
C VAL A 310 7.72 19.44 -2.55
N VAL A 311 7.68 20.40 -1.62
CA VAL A 311 6.92 21.65 -1.80
C VAL A 311 7.48 22.45 -2.98
N MET A 312 8.80 22.61 -3.10
CA MET A 312 9.42 23.36 -4.19
C MET A 312 9.24 22.68 -5.55
N GLU A 313 9.32 21.36 -5.63
CA GLU A 313 9.12 20.62 -6.87
C GLU A 313 7.65 20.70 -7.33
N ARG A 314 6.71 20.64 -6.38
CA ARG A 314 5.27 20.84 -6.63
C ARG A 314 4.95 22.28 -7.05
N TRP A 315 5.60 23.28 -6.43
CA TRP A 315 5.52 24.69 -6.84
C TRP A 315 6.13 24.91 -8.23
N GLN A 316 7.24 24.26 -8.56
CA GLN A 316 7.89 24.37 -9.86
C GLN A 316 7.05 23.73 -10.98
N ARG A 317 6.36 22.62 -10.70
CA ARG A 317 5.37 22.04 -11.63
C ARG A 317 4.15 22.94 -11.82
N LEU A 318 3.58 23.48 -10.74
CA LEU A 318 2.44 24.42 -10.82
C LEU A 318 2.79 25.75 -11.52
N ALA A 319 4.04 26.21 -11.38
CA ALA A 319 4.55 27.39 -12.05
C ALA A 319 4.97 27.13 -13.52
N GLY A 320 4.85 25.88 -14.00
CA GLY A 320 5.26 25.49 -15.36
C GLY A 320 6.78 25.56 -15.61
N LEU A 321 7.57 25.64 -14.53
CA LEU A 321 9.04 25.64 -14.58
C LEU A 321 9.62 24.25 -14.82
N LEU A 322 8.88 23.23 -14.37
CA LEU A 322 9.12 21.84 -14.73
C LEU A 322 7.99 21.42 -15.68
N LYS A 323 8.35 21.03 -16.90
CA LYS A 323 7.42 20.47 -17.87
C LYS A 323 7.23 18.99 -17.54
N GLY A 324 5.99 18.61 -17.21
CA GLY A 324 5.55 17.21 -17.32
C GLY A 324 5.38 16.84 -18.79
#